data_AF-A0A0H5R517-F1
#
_entry.id   AF-A0A0H5R517-F1
#
_cell.length_a   1.000
_cell.length_b   1.000
_cell.length_c   1.000
_cell.angle_alpha   90.00
_cell.angle_beta   90.00
_cell.angle_gamma   90.00
#
_symmetry.space_group_name_H-M   'P 1'
#
loop_
_entity.id
_entity.type
_entity.pdbx_description
1 polymer ?
#
loop_
_entity_poly.entity_id
_entity_poly.type
_entity_poly.pdbx_seq_one_letter_code
_entity_poly.pdbx_strand_id
1 'polypeptide(L)'
;MASWSLAILLVQIVPCFAHSAMSPYEILNCARRLPPNLLVAVNELIKQNGIASAHENTPCDVLAHALQLGYVLPMVYDWIKLANVPEAYIKSQVEENAPSLGLNLDLVRRLVKYARNSSGVHSSYPFTVLKEARTIWYEKGFLFWAELLIQSAKNETDQAGVYQHQIIALAQKLDSQTEKVIEIINESPAADKAFQEKFIQFLLLVELDSDTFIELKSILNQKISEFRILFEAEQFPESSSSARDVLKRLAWKVPRCPSYP
;
A
#
# COMPACT_ATOMS: atom_id res chain seq x y z
N MET A 1 12.30 -3.24 11.52
CA MET A 1 13.16 -3.61 10.38
C MET A 1 12.27 -4.20 9.30
N ALA A 2 12.05 -3.48 8.21
CA ALA A 2 11.35 -4.03 7.05
C ALA A 2 12.17 -5.23 6.56
N SER A 3 11.56 -6.42 6.55
CA SER A 3 12.20 -7.65 6.09
C SER A 3 12.75 -7.43 4.69
N TRP A 4 14.03 -7.71 4.47
CA TRP A 4 14.64 -7.59 3.15
C TRP A 4 13.86 -8.41 2.10
N SER A 5 13.20 -9.50 2.48
CA SER A 5 12.35 -10.29 1.60
C SER A 5 11.03 -9.59 1.23
N LEU A 6 10.49 -8.78 2.14
CA LEU A 6 9.33 -7.91 1.94
C LEU A 6 9.72 -6.78 0.98
N ALA A 7 10.83 -6.09 1.27
CA ALA A 7 11.39 -5.05 0.40
C ALA A 7 11.77 -5.62 -0.98
N ILE A 8 12.32 -6.82 -1.06
CA ILE A 8 12.58 -7.53 -2.30
C ILE A 8 11.26 -7.79 -3.00
N LEU A 9 10.26 -8.48 -2.42
CA LEU A 9 8.95 -8.73 -3.05
C LEU A 9 8.19 -7.46 -3.46
N LEU A 10 8.44 -6.33 -2.82
CA LEU A 10 7.81 -5.05 -3.12
C LEU A 10 8.55 -4.27 -4.20
N VAL A 11 9.89 -4.24 -4.21
CA VAL A 11 10.76 -3.59 -5.24
C VAL A 11 10.61 -4.17 -6.66
N GLN A 12 9.59 -4.99 -6.81
CA GLN A 12 9.49 -6.10 -7.69
C GLN A 12 8.12 -6.11 -8.42
N ILE A 13 7.19 -5.17 -8.15
CA ILE A 13 5.78 -5.20 -8.65
C ILE A 13 5.41 -4.04 -9.62
N VAL A 14 6.33 -3.46 -10.39
CA VAL A 14 6.17 -2.12 -11.07
C VAL A 14 6.77 -1.84 -12.50
N PRO A 15 6.26 -2.21 -13.69
CA PRO A 15 6.54 -1.40 -14.89
C PRO A 15 5.27 -0.70 -15.38
N CYS A 16 5.47 0.40 -16.12
CA CYS A 16 4.55 1.53 -16.28
C CYS A 16 3.53 1.45 -17.44
N PHE A 17 2.46 2.27 -17.28
CA PHE A 17 1.41 2.78 -18.21
C PHE A 17 0.36 1.78 -18.75
N ALA A 18 -0.96 2.08 -18.91
CA ALA A 18 -1.64 3.35 -19.24
C ALA A 18 -3.18 3.35 -18.94
N HIS A 19 -3.73 4.57 -18.79
CA HIS A 19 -5.11 5.06 -19.09
C HIS A 19 -6.32 4.65 -18.23
N SER A 20 -6.50 5.35 -17.11
CA SER A 20 -7.65 6.25 -16.83
C SER A 20 -7.42 6.90 -15.45
N ALA A 21 -7.80 8.17 -15.27
CA ALA A 21 -7.69 8.83 -13.97
C ALA A 21 -8.84 8.35 -13.07
N MET A 22 -8.51 7.58 -12.04
CA MET A 22 -9.46 7.26 -10.96
C MET A 22 -9.67 8.50 -10.11
N SER A 23 -10.87 8.63 -9.55
CA SER A 23 -11.13 9.66 -8.54
C SER A 23 -10.31 9.40 -7.28
N PRO A 24 -9.94 10.44 -6.51
CA PRO A 24 -9.21 10.26 -5.26
C PRO A 24 -9.91 9.36 -4.26
N TYR A 25 -11.25 9.39 -4.22
CA TYR A 25 -12.03 8.47 -3.40
C TYR A 25 -11.85 7.00 -3.84
N GLU A 26 -11.87 6.70 -5.13
CA GLU A 26 -11.64 5.34 -5.64
C GLU A 26 -10.24 4.83 -5.31
N ILE A 27 -9.23 5.70 -5.37
CA ILE A 27 -7.85 5.36 -5.03
C ILE A 27 -7.71 5.07 -3.53
N LEU A 28 -8.31 5.90 -2.66
CA LEU A 28 -8.40 5.63 -1.22
C LEU A 28 -9.09 4.29 -0.95
N ASN A 29 -10.19 4.02 -1.66
CA ASN A 29 -10.96 2.79 -1.50
C ASN A 29 -10.18 1.54 -1.96
N CYS A 30 -9.32 1.67 -2.97
CA CYS A 30 -8.41 0.62 -3.39
C CYS A 30 -7.27 0.42 -2.38
N ALA A 31 -6.65 1.52 -1.94
CA ALA A 31 -5.54 1.50 -0.98
C ALA A 31 -5.94 0.86 0.36
N ARG A 32 -7.16 1.13 0.86
CA ARG A 32 -7.64 0.54 2.13
C ARG A 32 -7.81 -0.99 2.10
N ARG A 33 -7.83 -1.60 0.91
CA ARG A 33 -7.93 -3.07 0.79
C ARG A 33 -6.59 -3.74 1.08
N LEU A 34 -5.49 -2.99 1.04
CA LEU A 34 -4.16 -3.50 1.32
C LEU A 34 -3.90 -3.53 2.84
N PRO A 35 -3.22 -4.58 3.36
CA PRO A 35 -2.69 -4.56 4.71
C PRO A 35 -1.75 -3.37 4.94
N PRO A 36 -1.69 -2.78 6.15
CA PRO A 36 -0.87 -1.58 6.42
C PRO A 36 0.61 -1.72 6.03
N ASN A 37 1.23 -2.84 6.36
CA ASN A 37 2.64 -3.10 6.01
C ASN A 37 2.88 -3.19 4.49
N LEU A 38 1.89 -3.68 3.75
CA LEU A 38 1.94 -3.74 2.30
C LEU A 38 1.75 -2.34 1.70
N LEU A 39 0.83 -1.54 2.25
CA LEU A 39 0.59 -0.16 1.83
C LEU A 39 1.81 0.74 2.05
N VAL A 40 2.49 0.63 3.20
CA VAL A 40 3.75 1.34 3.48
C VAL A 40 4.77 1.04 2.39
N ALA A 41 4.94 -0.23 2.06
CA ALA A 41 5.91 -0.60 1.08
C ALA A 41 5.52 -0.19 -0.34
N VAL A 42 4.24 -0.31 -0.72
CA VAL A 42 3.72 0.23 -1.98
C VAL A 42 4.07 1.70 -2.14
N ASN A 43 3.90 2.51 -1.09
CA ASN A 43 4.23 3.93 -1.14
C ASN A 43 5.74 4.19 -1.29
N GLU A 44 6.60 3.41 -0.64
CA GLU A 44 8.06 3.54 -0.79
C GLU A 44 8.54 3.24 -2.22
N LEU A 45 7.89 2.30 -2.92
CA LEU A 45 8.20 1.99 -4.31
C LEU A 45 7.85 3.10 -5.28
N ILE A 46 6.70 3.73 -5.03
CA ILE A 46 6.25 4.86 -5.83
C ILE A 46 7.26 6.01 -5.68
N LYS A 47 7.78 6.25 -4.47
CA LYS A 47 8.83 7.26 -4.22
C LYS A 47 10.15 6.92 -4.92
N GLN A 48 10.59 5.66 -4.88
CA GLN A 48 11.86 5.23 -5.50
C GLN A 48 11.85 5.33 -7.04
N ASN A 49 10.68 5.25 -7.67
CA ASN A 49 10.51 5.46 -9.12
C ASN A 49 10.31 6.94 -9.50
N GLY A 50 10.36 7.87 -8.54
CA GLY A 50 10.48 9.30 -8.76
C GLY A 50 11.95 9.70 -8.84
N ILE A 51 12.43 9.93 -10.07
CA ILE A 51 13.79 10.36 -10.44
C ILE A 51 14.83 9.22 -10.52
N ALA A 52 14.91 8.59 -11.69
CA ALA A 52 16.20 8.22 -12.27
C ALA A 52 16.09 8.37 -13.79
N SER A 53 16.79 9.38 -14.30
CA SER A 53 17.02 9.61 -15.72
C SER A 53 17.59 8.37 -16.40
N ALA A 54 17.23 8.23 -17.67
CA ALA A 54 17.73 7.21 -18.57
C ALA A 54 19.26 7.05 -18.52
N HIS A 55 19.67 5.77 -18.54
CA HIS A 55 20.98 5.21 -18.90
C HIS A 55 22.12 5.39 -17.88
N GLU A 56 22.58 4.27 -17.31
CA GLU A 56 23.88 3.67 -17.68
C GLU A 56 24.10 2.34 -16.93
N ASN A 57 24.29 1.27 -17.70
CA ASN A 57 24.84 -0.04 -17.30
C ASN A 57 24.01 -0.91 -16.32
N THR A 58 22.89 -1.44 -16.83
CA THR A 58 21.98 -2.50 -16.31
C THR A 58 22.18 -2.99 -14.86
N PRO A 59 21.15 -2.80 -14.01
CA PRO A 59 20.27 -3.93 -13.70
C PRO A 59 18.79 -3.50 -13.75
N CYS A 60 18.34 -2.98 -14.90
CA CYS A 60 16.98 -2.45 -15.09
C CYS A 60 15.89 -3.51 -15.27
N ASP A 61 15.94 -4.60 -14.51
CA ASP A 61 14.79 -5.51 -14.51
C ASP A 61 14.52 -6.26 -13.21
N VAL A 62 15.01 -5.76 -12.07
CA VAL A 62 14.59 -6.22 -10.70
C VAL A 62 13.07 -6.39 -10.62
N LEU A 63 12.44 -5.51 -11.37
CA LEU A 63 11.06 -5.33 -11.57
C LEU A 63 10.35 -6.42 -12.43
N ALA A 64 10.70 -6.64 -13.71
CA ALA A 64 9.99 -7.68 -14.47
C ALA A 64 10.34 -9.07 -13.96
N HIS A 65 11.54 -9.25 -13.38
CA HIS A 65 11.92 -10.48 -12.66
C HIS A 65 10.95 -10.81 -11.54
N ALA A 66 10.14 -9.86 -11.08
CA ALA A 66 9.40 -10.05 -9.89
C ALA A 66 7.91 -9.74 -9.90
N LEU A 67 7.45 -9.11 -10.97
CA LEU A 67 6.18 -9.51 -11.54
C LEU A 67 6.23 -11.00 -11.87
N GLN A 68 7.29 -11.43 -12.55
CA GLN A 68 7.51 -12.84 -12.85
C GLN A 68 7.56 -13.69 -11.58
N LEU A 69 8.35 -13.31 -10.55
CA LEU A 69 8.34 -14.00 -9.23
C LEU A 69 6.98 -13.96 -8.52
N GLY A 70 6.22 -12.87 -8.62
CA GLY A 70 4.88 -12.75 -8.02
C GLY A 70 3.89 -13.73 -8.65
N TYR A 71 3.87 -13.82 -9.98
CA TYR A 71 3.02 -14.75 -10.72
C TYR A 71 3.40 -16.22 -10.48
N VAL A 72 4.69 -16.50 -10.34
CA VAL A 72 5.21 -17.86 -10.07
C VAL A 72 5.46 -18.14 -8.59
N LEU A 73 5.07 -17.23 -7.69
CA LEU A 73 5.20 -17.37 -6.24
C LEU A 73 4.57 -18.67 -5.72
N PRO A 74 3.38 -19.10 -6.21
CA PRO A 74 2.83 -20.40 -5.85
C PRO A 74 3.76 -21.56 -6.22
N MET A 75 4.34 -21.54 -7.43
CA MET A 75 5.24 -22.59 -7.92
C MET A 75 6.54 -22.65 -7.12
N VAL A 76 7.15 -21.49 -6.85
CA VAL A 76 8.37 -21.39 -6.01
C VAL A 76 8.09 -21.89 -4.59
N TYR A 77 6.96 -21.51 -4.00
CA TYR A 77 6.55 -22.00 -2.68
C TYR A 77 6.31 -23.51 -2.66
N ASP A 78 5.69 -24.06 -3.70
CA ASP A 78 5.45 -25.49 -3.81
C ASP A 78 6.75 -26.28 -4.05
N TRP A 79 7.72 -25.77 -4.82
CA TRP A 79 9.05 -26.37 -4.92
C TRP A 79 9.82 -26.37 -3.60
N ILE A 80 9.68 -25.31 -2.80
CA ILE A 80 10.26 -25.24 -1.45
C ILE A 80 9.64 -26.30 -0.53
N LYS A 81 8.34 -26.58 -0.64
CA LYS A 81 7.70 -27.67 0.12
C LYS A 81 8.22 -29.05 -0.26
N LEU A 82 8.69 -29.22 -1.49
CA LEU A 82 9.32 -30.45 -1.95
C LEU A 82 10.76 -30.62 -1.44
N ALA A 83 11.29 -29.68 -0.64
CA ALA A 83 12.64 -29.73 -0.10
C ALA A 83 13.02 -31.09 0.52
N ASN A 84 12.10 -31.82 1.15
CA ASN A 84 12.42 -33.11 1.78
C ASN A 84 12.32 -34.33 0.83
N VAL A 85 12.06 -34.10 -0.46
CA VAL A 85 11.98 -35.13 -1.52
C VAL A 85 13.38 -35.38 -2.13
N PRO A 86 13.65 -36.57 -2.71
CA PRO A 86 14.96 -36.86 -3.31
C PRO A 86 15.45 -35.78 -4.28
N GLU A 87 16.74 -35.47 -4.21
CA GLU A 87 17.36 -34.37 -4.94
C GLU A 87 17.15 -34.46 -6.46
N ALA A 88 17.14 -35.67 -7.02
CA ALA A 88 16.88 -35.87 -8.44
C ALA A 88 15.50 -35.35 -8.88
N TYR A 89 14.48 -35.45 -8.02
CA TYR A 89 13.12 -35.00 -8.31
C TYR A 89 12.98 -33.47 -8.16
N ILE A 90 13.64 -32.88 -7.16
CA ILE A 90 13.71 -31.42 -7.04
C ILE A 90 14.47 -30.83 -8.22
N LYS A 91 15.58 -31.47 -8.59
CA LYS A 91 16.44 -31.04 -9.68
C LYS A 91 15.68 -31.02 -11.02
N SER A 92 14.93 -32.07 -11.35
CA SER A 92 14.10 -32.07 -12.57
C SER A 92 13.03 -30.97 -12.51
N GLN A 93 12.29 -30.85 -11.41
CA GLN A 93 11.22 -29.85 -11.29
C GLN A 93 11.73 -28.40 -11.33
N VAL A 94 12.87 -28.10 -10.70
CA VAL A 94 13.41 -26.74 -10.59
C VAL A 94 14.26 -26.38 -11.81
N GLU A 95 15.11 -27.28 -12.32
CA GLU A 95 15.99 -26.98 -13.46
C GLU A 95 15.24 -26.95 -14.79
N GLU A 96 14.18 -27.73 -14.96
CA GLU A 96 13.39 -27.74 -16.21
C GLU A 96 12.42 -26.55 -16.28
N ASN A 97 11.88 -26.10 -15.14
CA ASN A 97 10.82 -25.09 -15.11
C ASN A 97 11.28 -23.69 -14.71
N ALA A 98 12.32 -23.53 -13.88
CA ALA A 98 12.75 -22.19 -13.47
C ALA A 98 13.23 -21.33 -14.67
N PRO A 99 14.02 -21.84 -15.64
CA PRO A 99 14.46 -21.04 -16.77
C PRO A 99 13.33 -20.62 -17.70
N SER A 100 12.36 -21.50 -17.97
CA SER A 100 11.18 -21.19 -18.80
C SER A 100 10.26 -20.16 -18.14
N LEU A 101 10.32 -20.06 -16.81
CA LEU A 101 9.66 -19.07 -15.99
C LEU A 101 10.54 -17.85 -15.67
N GLY A 102 11.69 -17.67 -16.33
CA GLY A 102 12.62 -16.55 -16.15
C GLY A 102 13.13 -16.37 -14.71
N LEU A 103 13.08 -17.42 -13.91
CA LEU A 103 13.50 -17.40 -12.52
C LEU A 103 15.02 -17.59 -12.39
N ASN A 104 15.61 -16.86 -11.46
CA ASN A 104 17.00 -17.08 -11.07
C ASN A 104 17.13 -18.45 -10.36
N LEU A 105 17.66 -19.43 -11.09
CA LEU A 105 17.81 -20.80 -10.65
C LEU A 105 18.61 -20.92 -9.33
N ASP A 106 19.65 -20.10 -9.15
CA ASP A 106 20.49 -20.14 -7.95
C ASP A 106 19.80 -19.55 -6.72
N LEU A 107 18.88 -18.60 -6.92
CA LEU A 107 17.99 -18.13 -5.84
C LEU A 107 17.06 -19.25 -5.39
N VAL A 108 16.38 -19.92 -6.32
CA VAL A 108 15.45 -21.01 -6.01
C VAL A 108 16.16 -22.17 -5.32
N ARG A 109 17.33 -22.59 -5.82
CA ARG A 109 18.17 -23.62 -5.17
C ARG A 109 18.57 -23.26 -3.75
N ARG A 110 18.95 -21.99 -3.51
CA ARG A 110 19.28 -21.51 -2.16
C ARG A 110 18.06 -21.63 -1.22
N LEU A 111 16.89 -21.20 -1.67
CA LEU A 111 15.65 -21.30 -0.86
C LEU A 111 15.29 -22.75 -0.51
N VAL A 112 15.38 -23.68 -1.47
CA VAL A 112 15.15 -25.11 -1.23
C VAL A 112 16.19 -25.69 -0.27
N LYS A 113 17.47 -25.33 -0.41
CA LYS A 113 18.54 -25.75 0.50
C LYS A 113 18.32 -25.24 1.92
N TYR A 114 17.86 -23.99 2.07
CA TYR A 114 17.48 -23.43 3.37
C TYR A 114 16.33 -24.21 4.00
N ALA A 115 15.36 -24.68 3.21
CA ALA A 115 14.20 -25.42 3.70
C ALA A 115 14.58 -26.81 4.21
N ARG A 116 15.57 -27.46 3.58
CA ARG A 116 16.13 -28.73 4.05
C ARG A 116 16.88 -28.62 5.37
N ASN A 117 17.58 -27.49 5.57
CA ASN A 117 18.54 -27.30 6.66
C ASN A 117 18.00 -26.38 7.76
N SER A 118 16.68 -26.25 7.90
CA SER A 118 16.03 -25.31 8.82
C SER A 118 16.08 -25.77 10.29
N SER A 119 17.22 -26.25 10.78
CA SER A 119 17.46 -26.56 12.19
C SER A 119 18.16 -25.37 12.87
N GLY A 120 17.41 -24.58 13.65
CA GLY A 120 17.97 -23.47 14.44
C GLY A 120 17.05 -22.28 14.68
N VAL A 121 17.60 -21.21 15.27
CA VAL A 121 16.91 -19.97 15.70
C VAL A 121 16.27 -19.19 14.54
N HIS A 122 16.70 -19.44 13.30
CA HIS A 122 16.14 -18.84 12.07
C HIS A 122 15.34 -19.84 11.21
N SER A 123 14.95 -21.00 11.78
CA SER A 123 14.23 -22.07 11.06
C SER A 123 12.97 -21.63 10.31
N SER A 124 12.33 -20.55 10.77
CA SER A 124 11.10 -20.01 10.19
C SER A 124 11.33 -18.97 9.09
N TYR A 125 12.52 -18.36 9.00
CA TYR A 125 12.84 -17.34 8.01
C TYR A 125 13.64 -17.95 6.85
N PRO A 126 13.32 -17.69 5.57
CA PRO A 126 12.30 -16.77 5.06
C PRO A 126 10.91 -17.42 4.85
N PHE A 127 10.69 -18.65 5.31
CA PHE A 127 9.50 -19.47 4.99
C PHE A 127 8.17 -18.90 5.49
N THR A 128 8.15 -18.29 6.68
CA THR A 128 6.97 -17.59 7.20
C THR A 128 6.60 -16.43 6.31
N VAL A 129 7.58 -15.68 5.82
CA VAL A 129 7.39 -14.54 4.92
C VAL A 129 6.91 -15.00 3.55
N LEU A 130 7.46 -16.09 3.00
CA LEU A 130 7.00 -16.65 1.72
C LEU A 130 5.57 -17.22 1.82
N LYS A 131 5.26 -17.86 2.95
CA LYS A 131 3.89 -18.31 3.26
C LYS A 131 2.94 -17.12 3.37
N GLU A 132 3.35 -16.06 4.06
CA GLU A 132 2.57 -14.83 4.18
C GLU A 132 2.35 -14.17 2.81
N ALA A 133 3.38 -14.06 1.98
CA ALA A 133 3.25 -13.53 0.63
C ALA A 133 2.31 -14.37 -0.23
N ARG A 134 2.38 -15.72 -0.17
CA ARG A 134 1.45 -16.58 -0.91
C ARG A 134 0.02 -16.44 -0.38
N THR A 135 -0.17 -16.62 0.91
CA THR A 135 -1.52 -16.72 1.50
C THR A 135 -2.20 -15.37 1.66
N ILE A 136 -1.45 -14.33 2.02
CA ILE A 136 -2.00 -13.00 2.22
C ILE A 136 -1.94 -12.21 0.92
N TRP A 137 -0.85 -12.23 0.16
CA TRP A 137 -0.73 -11.29 -0.96
C TRP A 137 -1.24 -11.86 -2.28
N TYR A 138 -0.89 -13.11 -2.57
CA TYR A 138 -1.32 -13.77 -3.81
C TYR A 138 -2.76 -14.29 -3.70
N GLU A 139 -3.05 -15.18 -2.74
CA GLU A 139 -4.35 -15.85 -2.61
C GLU A 139 -5.51 -14.89 -2.25
N LYS A 140 -5.24 -13.76 -1.56
CA LYS A 140 -6.25 -12.71 -1.30
C LYS A 140 -6.30 -11.63 -2.38
N GLY A 141 -5.47 -11.73 -3.42
CA GLY A 141 -5.47 -10.78 -4.54
C GLY A 141 -4.88 -9.41 -4.22
N PHE A 142 -4.22 -9.20 -3.09
CA PHE A 142 -3.59 -7.92 -2.76
C PHE A 142 -2.42 -7.58 -3.68
N LEU A 143 -1.75 -8.58 -4.26
CA LEU A 143 -0.69 -8.37 -5.24
C LEU A 143 -1.20 -7.62 -6.49
N PHE A 144 -2.38 -8.02 -6.98
CA PHE A 144 -3.04 -7.35 -8.11
C PHE A 144 -3.40 -5.89 -7.78
N TRP A 145 -3.93 -5.64 -6.58
CA TRP A 145 -4.26 -4.28 -6.14
C TRP A 145 -3.01 -3.40 -5.95
N ALA A 146 -1.93 -3.97 -5.41
CA ALA A 146 -0.66 -3.28 -5.27
C ALA A 146 -0.07 -2.91 -6.64
N GLU A 147 -0.08 -3.84 -7.60
CA GLU A 147 0.34 -3.58 -8.98
C GLU A 147 -0.47 -2.45 -9.63
N LEU A 148 -1.80 -2.49 -9.50
CA LEU A 148 -2.69 -1.46 -10.03
C LEU A 148 -2.37 -0.08 -9.45
N LEU A 149 -2.24 0.03 -8.13
CA LEU A 149 -1.94 1.30 -7.44
C LEU A 149 -0.59 1.85 -7.85
N ILE A 150 0.41 0.98 -8.03
CA ILE A 150 1.73 1.39 -8.45
C ILE A 150 1.74 1.87 -9.90
N GLN A 151 1.06 1.14 -10.81
CA GLN A 151 0.92 1.54 -12.22
C GLN A 151 0.19 2.89 -12.36
N SER A 152 -0.79 3.16 -11.49
CA SER A 152 -1.64 4.34 -11.58
C SER A 152 -1.10 5.55 -10.81
N ALA A 153 -0.17 5.36 -9.86
CA ALA A 153 0.34 6.39 -8.95
C ALA A 153 0.92 7.65 -9.63
N LYS A 154 1.37 7.54 -10.89
CA LYS A 154 1.94 8.64 -11.67
C LYS A 154 0.89 9.51 -12.38
N ASN A 155 -0.36 9.07 -12.41
CA ASN A 155 -1.41 9.80 -13.09
C ASN A 155 -1.92 10.96 -12.23
N GLU A 156 -2.35 12.03 -12.87
CA GLU A 156 -3.21 13.00 -12.22
C GLU A 156 -4.60 12.41 -12.06
N THR A 157 -5.26 12.80 -10.97
CA THR A 157 -6.66 12.45 -10.73
C THR A 157 -7.56 13.37 -11.55
N ASP A 158 -8.87 13.12 -11.54
CA ASP A 158 -9.83 14.07 -12.11
C ASP A 158 -9.97 15.35 -11.26
N GLN A 159 -9.33 15.40 -10.09
CA GLN A 159 -9.17 16.59 -9.25
C GLN A 159 -7.87 17.30 -9.63
N ALA A 160 -8.00 18.55 -10.10
CA ALA A 160 -6.87 19.32 -10.63
C ALA A 160 -5.70 19.41 -9.64
N GLY A 161 -4.50 19.07 -10.10
CA GLY A 161 -3.26 19.21 -9.33
C GLY A 161 -3.03 18.15 -8.24
N VAL A 162 -3.91 17.16 -8.11
CA VAL A 162 -3.75 16.06 -7.14
C VAL A 162 -3.30 14.81 -7.87
N TYR A 163 -2.12 14.32 -7.49
CA TYR A 163 -1.56 13.09 -8.02
C TYR A 163 -2.04 11.87 -7.23
N GLN A 164 -2.24 10.75 -7.92
CA GLN A 164 -2.67 9.51 -7.27
C GLN A 164 -1.71 9.04 -6.17
N HIS A 165 -0.40 9.24 -6.33
CA HIS A 165 0.58 8.92 -5.28
C HIS A 165 0.36 9.71 -3.99
N GLN A 166 -0.13 10.95 -4.06
CA GLN A 166 -0.43 11.76 -2.87
C GLN A 166 -1.61 11.16 -2.11
N ILE A 167 -2.59 10.62 -2.82
CA ILE A 167 -3.74 9.91 -2.23
C ILE A 167 -3.31 8.59 -1.59
N ILE A 168 -2.37 7.86 -2.19
CA ILE A 168 -1.80 6.64 -1.61
C ILE A 168 -0.99 6.97 -0.35
N ALA A 169 -0.18 8.04 -0.39
CA ALA A 169 0.53 8.53 0.78
C ALA A 169 -0.45 8.98 1.88
N LEU A 170 -1.58 9.56 1.50
CA LEU A 170 -2.66 9.89 2.43
C LEU A 170 -3.26 8.64 3.07
N ALA A 171 -3.55 7.58 2.32
CA ALA A 171 -4.05 6.33 2.87
C ALA A 171 -3.05 5.71 3.87
N GLN A 172 -1.75 5.72 3.56
CA GLN A 172 -0.72 5.27 4.50
C GLN A 172 -0.71 6.13 5.77
N LYS A 173 -0.82 7.46 5.62
CA LYS A 173 -0.80 8.44 6.71
C LYS A 173 -2.03 8.34 7.61
N LEU A 174 -3.20 8.05 7.04
CA LEU A 174 -4.44 7.85 7.79
C LEU A 174 -4.46 6.49 8.49
N ASP A 175 -3.83 5.46 7.90
CA ASP A 175 -3.79 4.10 8.43
C ASP A 175 -5.21 3.63 8.81
N SER A 176 -5.46 3.31 10.09
CA SER A 176 -6.77 2.92 10.61
C SER A 176 -7.89 3.95 10.40
N GLN A 177 -7.57 5.24 10.19
CA GLN A 177 -8.57 6.30 9.97
C GLN A 177 -9.09 6.33 8.53
N THR A 178 -8.45 5.61 7.60
CA THR A 178 -8.88 5.57 6.19
C THR A 178 -10.32 5.07 6.05
N GLU A 179 -10.72 4.11 6.88
CA GLU A 179 -12.09 3.59 6.88
C GLU A 179 -13.11 4.65 7.32
N LYS A 180 -12.79 5.46 8.33
CA LYS A 180 -13.65 6.57 8.76
C LYS A 180 -13.80 7.64 7.69
N VAL A 181 -12.73 7.96 6.96
CA VAL A 181 -12.81 8.88 5.82
C VAL A 181 -13.74 8.33 4.72
N ILE A 182 -13.64 7.04 4.42
CA ILE A 182 -14.51 6.37 3.43
C ILE A 182 -15.96 6.30 3.90
N GLU A 183 -16.21 6.03 5.19
CA GLU A 183 -17.55 6.08 5.79
C GLU A 183 -18.15 7.49 5.68
N ILE A 184 -17.36 8.52 6.01
CA ILE A 184 -17.78 9.92 5.89
C ILE A 184 -18.14 10.29 4.46
N ILE A 185 -17.51 9.68 3.45
CA ILE A 185 -17.86 9.94 2.04
C ILE A 185 -19.14 9.17 1.63
N ASN A 186 -19.28 7.92 2.07
CA ASN A 186 -20.37 7.03 1.61
C ASN A 186 -21.65 7.04 2.44
N GLU A 187 -21.64 7.58 3.68
CA GLU A 187 -22.86 7.58 4.52
C GLU A 187 -24.01 8.25 3.77
N SER A 188 -25.20 7.66 3.85
CA SER A 188 -26.37 8.14 3.10
C SER A 188 -26.94 9.45 3.68
N PRO A 189 -27.25 10.46 2.85
CA PRO A 189 -26.99 10.51 1.40
C PRO A 189 -25.48 10.66 1.13
N ALA A 190 -24.95 9.93 0.15
CA ALA A 190 -23.51 9.99 -0.18
C ALA A 190 -23.06 11.44 -0.42
N ALA A 191 -21.87 11.79 0.05
CA ALA A 191 -21.33 13.13 -0.12
C ALA A 191 -21.18 13.46 -1.61
N ASP A 192 -21.50 14.69 -2.01
CA ASP A 192 -21.35 15.10 -3.39
C ASP A 192 -19.86 15.27 -3.79
N LYS A 193 -19.61 15.47 -5.08
CA LYS A 193 -18.25 15.59 -5.61
C LYS A 193 -17.50 16.79 -5.01
N ALA A 194 -18.17 17.90 -4.76
CA ALA A 194 -17.55 19.11 -4.21
C ALA A 194 -17.09 18.92 -2.76
N PHE A 195 -17.91 18.24 -1.94
CA PHE A 195 -17.52 17.84 -0.60
C PHE A 195 -16.30 16.91 -0.62
N GLN A 196 -16.34 15.87 -1.47
CA GLN A 196 -15.27 14.89 -1.56
C GLN A 196 -13.93 15.53 -1.94
N GLU A 197 -13.94 16.42 -2.94
CA GLU A 197 -12.79 17.22 -3.38
C GLU A 197 -12.21 18.04 -2.23
N LYS A 198 -13.06 18.86 -1.60
CA LYS A 198 -12.65 19.72 -0.48
C LYS A 198 -12.09 18.92 0.69
N PHE A 199 -12.73 17.80 1.02
CA PHE A 199 -12.36 16.98 2.16
C PHE A 199 -11.04 16.24 1.92
N ILE A 200 -10.85 15.65 0.74
CA ILE A 200 -9.58 14.98 0.40
C ILE A 200 -8.44 16.01 0.33
N GLN A 201 -8.68 17.17 -0.27
CA GLN A 201 -7.69 18.26 -0.30
C GLN A 201 -7.30 18.72 1.11
N PHE A 202 -8.27 18.88 2.01
CA PHE A 202 -8.00 19.16 3.42
C PHE A 202 -7.09 18.08 4.05
N LEU A 203 -7.41 16.81 3.86
CA LEU A 203 -6.64 15.69 4.43
C LEU A 203 -5.21 15.60 3.87
N LEU A 204 -5.02 15.97 2.60
CA LEU A 204 -3.70 16.09 1.97
C LEU A 204 -2.86 17.22 2.59
N LEU A 205 -3.48 18.35 2.91
CA LEU A 205 -2.82 19.53 3.48
C LEU A 205 -2.53 19.42 4.98
N VAL A 206 -3.31 18.64 5.73
CA VAL A 206 -3.06 18.44 7.17
C VAL A 206 -1.75 17.67 7.36
N GLU A 207 -0.72 18.29 7.92
CA GLU A 207 0.47 17.56 8.38
C GLU A 207 0.15 16.87 9.71
N LEU A 208 0.46 15.57 9.82
CA LEU A 208 0.17 14.79 11.03
C LEU A 208 1.41 14.65 11.91
N ASP A 209 1.40 15.43 12.99
CA ASP A 209 2.16 15.22 14.23
C ASP A 209 1.27 14.52 15.29
N SER A 210 1.79 14.31 16.51
CA SER A 210 1.03 13.65 17.59
C SER A 210 -0.30 14.35 17.89
N ASP A 211 -0.32 15.68 17.85
CA ASP A 211 -1.44 16.49 18.31
C ASP A 211 -2.52 16.57 17.23
N THR A 212 -2.10 16.87 16.01
CA THR A 212 -2.97 16.91 14.83
C THR A 212 -3.54 15.53 14.48
N PHE A 213 -2.82 14.44 14.79
CA PHE A 213 -3.38 13.08 14.67
C PHE A 213 -4.54 12.84 15.66
N ILE A 214 -4.40 13.30 16.91
CA ILE A 214 -5.47 13.19 17.91
C ILE A 214 -6.67 14.06 17.51
N GLU A 215 -6.41 15.30 17.07
CA GLU A 215 -7.45 16.21 16.58
C GLU A 215 -8.19 15.62 15.37
N LEU A 216 -7.46 15.08 14.40
CA LEU A 216 -8.02 14.45 13.22
C LEU A 216 -8.89 13.25 13.62
N LYS A 217 -8.36 12.37 14.45
CA LYS A 217 -9.11 11.22 14.97
C LYS A 217 -10.39 11.68 15.69
N SER A 218 -10.32 12.74 16.48
CA SER A 218 -11.48 13.29 17.17
C SER A 218 -12.56 13.73 16.19
N ILE A 219 -12.20 14.49 15.15
CA ILE A 219 -13.19 14.98 14.19
C ILE A 219 -13.76 13.88 13.29
N LEU A 220 -12.96 12.89 12.91
CA LEU A 220 -13.40 11.77 12.07
C LEU A 220 -14.34 10.79 12.81
N ASN A 221 -14.33 10.81 14.14
CA ASN A 221 -15.22 9.98 14.97
C ASN A 221 -16.48 10.73 15.46
N GLN A 222 -16.69 11.97 15.02
CA GLN A 222 -17.98 12.64 15.22
C GLN A 222 -19.10 11.94 14.45
N LYS A 223 -20.35 12.26 14.79
CA LYS A 223 -21.49 11.85 13.97
C LYS A 223 -21.31 12.43 12.56
N ILE A 224 -21.27 11.56 11.55
CA ILE A 224 -20.89 11.93 10.18
C ILE A 224 -21.78 13.06 9.63
N SER A 225 -23.09 13.01 9.85
CA SER A 225 -24.01 14.08 9.45
C SER A 225 -23.64 15.45 10.03
N GLU A 226 -23.21 15.51 11.29
CA GLU A 226 -22.81 16.75 11.95
C GLU A 226 -21.45 17.23 11.47
N PHE A 227 -20.50 16.30 11.32
CA PHE A 227 -19.19 16.59 10.75
C PHE A 227 -19.30 17.20 9.35
N ARG A 228 -20.11 16.61 8.47
CA ARG A 228 -20.30 17.10 7.10
C ARG A 228 -20.80 18.55 7.08
N ILE A 229 -21.84 18.85 7.85
CA ILE A 229 -22.39 20.22 7.96
C ILE A 229 -21.34 21.21 8.48
N LEU A 230 -20.61 20.83 9.54
CA LEU A 230 -19.57 21.69 10.10
C LEU A 230 -18.41 21.90 9.13
N PHE A 231 -17.97 20.87 8.43
CA PHE A 231 -16.87 20.92 7.49
C PHE A 231 -17.22 21.70 6.22
N GLU A 232 -18.46 21.58 5.71
CA GLU A 232 -18.94 22.36 4.57
C GLU A 232 -18.89 23.86 4.84
N ALA A 233 -19.22 24.29 6.06
CA ALA A 233 -19.21 25.69 6.46
C ALA A 233 -17.80 26.31 6.57
N GLU A 234 -16.74 25.50 6.70
CA GLU A 234 -15.37 26.02 6.84
C GLU A 234 -14.83 26.48 5.48
N GLN A 235 -14.14 27.63 5.44
CA GLN A 235 -13.37 28.05 4.27
C GLN A 235 -11.89 28.10 4.66
N PHE A 236 -11.02 27.63 3.76
CA PHE A 236 -9.59 27.68 3.98
C PHE A 236 -8.84 27.85 2.65
N PRO A 237 -7.82 28.73 2.61
CA PRO A 237 -6.83 28.72 1.53
C PRO A 237 -6.10 27.39 1.46
N GLU A 238 -5.70 26.97 0.26
CA GLU A 238 -4.92 25.73 0.03
C GLU A 238 -3.50 25.84 0.60
N SER A 239 -3.37 25.61 1.90
CA SER A 239 -2.11 25.65 2.64
C SER A 239 -2.18 24.79 3.90
N SER A 240 -1.05 24.21 4.31
CA SER A 240 -0.96 23.38 5.52
C SER A 240 -1.35 24.14 6.78
N SER A 241 -0.99 25.43 6.88
CA SER A 241 -1.35 26.28 8.03
C SER A 241 -2.86 26.49 8.13
N SER A 242 -3.53 26.83 7.03
CA SER A 242 -4.97 27.05 7.02
C SER A 242 -5.74 25.75 7.31
N ALA A 243 -5.27 24.62 6.77
CA ALA A 243 -5.83 23.30 7.08
C ALA A 243 -5.68 22.95 8.57
N ARG A 244 -4.52 23.24 9.18
CA ARG A 244 -4.31 23.07 10.62
C ARG A 244 -5.26 23.92 11.46
N ASP A 245 -5.51 25.17 11.05
CA ASP A 245 -6.43 26.05 11.77
C ASP A 245 -7.88 25.56 11.69
N VAL A 246 -8.31 25.08 10.53
CA VAL A 246 -9.61 24.41 10.36
C VAL A 246 -9.71 23.18 11.25
N LEU A 247 -8.68 22.33 11.25
CA LEU A 247 -8.63 21.12 12.07
C LEU A 247 -8.86 21.45 13.55
N LYS A 248 -8.15 22.45 14.07
CA LYS A 248 -8.31 22.92 15.46
C LYS A 248 -9.71 23.45 15.75
N ARG A 249 -10.28 24.27 14.85
CA ARG A 249 -11.64 24.80 15.01
C ARG A 249 -12.68 23.69 15.05
N LEU A 250 -12.57 22.70 14.16
CA LEU A 250 -13.46 21.54 14.13
C LEU A 250 -13.29 20.67 15.37
N ALA A 251 -12.05 20.43 15.81
CA ALA A 251 -11.75 19.65 17.01
C ALA A 251 -12.29 20.32 18.29
N TRP A 252 -12.28 21.66 18.35
CA TRP A 252 -12.84 22.40 19.49
C TRP A 252 -14.38 22.33 19.56
N LYS A 253 -15.05 22.14 18.41
CA LYS A 253 -16.51 21.95 18.31
C LYS A 253 -16.95 20.54 18.70
N VAL A 254 -16.03 19.58 18.90
CA VAL A 254 -16.34 18.23 19.40
C VAL A 254 -16.71 18.33 20.88
N PRO A 255 -17.91 17.87 21.29
CA PRO A 255 -18.26 17.79 22.70
C PRO A 255 -17.25 16.90 23.43
N ARG A 256 -16.45 17.48 24.32
CA ARG A 256 -15.62 16.67 25.23
C ARG A 256 -16.57 15.99 26.19
N CYS A 257 -16.67 14.65 26.14
CA CYS A 257 -17.37 13.90 27.17
C CYS A 257 -16.88 14.39 28.55
N PRO A 258 -17.78 14.75 29.49
CA PRO A 258 -17.35 15.06 30.83
C PRO A 258 -16.68 13.81 31.40
N SER A 259 -15.40 13.94 31.74
CA SER A 259 -14.74 12.98 32.61
C SER A 259 -15.59 12.90 33.88
N TYR A 260 -16.26 11.76 34.08
CA TYR A 260 -16.94 11.47 35.33
C TYR A 260 -15.91 11.54 36.47
N PRO A 261 -16.26 12.18 37.61
CA PRO A 261 -15.35 12.43 38.72
C PRO A 261 -14.82 11.15 39.37
#